data_AF-T1GQ41-F1
#
_entry.id   AF-T1GQ41-F1
#
_cell.length_a   1.000
_cell.length_b   1.000
_cell.length_c   1.000
_cell.angle_alpha   90.00
_cell.angle_beta   90.00
_cell.angle_gamma   90.00
#
_symmetry.space_group_name_H-M   'P 1'
#
loop_
_entity.id
_entity.type
_entity.pdbx_description
1 polymer ?
#
loop_
_entity_poly.entity_id
_entity_poly.type
_entity_poly.pdbx_seq_one_letter_code
_entity_poly.pdbx_strand_id
1 'polypeptide(L)'
;MEHFSEQKLRIRNEVENITHEISKLWAAMFPRDICNANYDALLEHTKEFYNDLLMETSEKKEAIEQEIENFYDEADNLKRLLQVDFELELPDRSATLFETRNFLDNSLKDLRERLQKRKDQIVE
;
A
#
# COMPACT_ATOMS: atom_id res chain seq x y z
N MET A 1 13.52 2.54 -12.09
CA MET A 1 12.80 1.39 -12.68
C MET A 1 13.66 0.14 -12.78
N GLU A 2 14.93 0.25 -13.19
CA GLU A 2 15.84 -0.91 -13.34
C GLU A 2 16.03 -1.73 -12.04
N HIS A 3 16.13 -1.08 -10.88
CA HIS A 3 16.29 -1.78 -9.59
C HIS A 3 15.09 -2.67 -9.24
N PHE A 4 13.85 -2.20 -9.47
CA PHE A 4 12.65 -3.00 -9.20
C PHE A 4 12.53 -4.19 -10.15
N SER A 5 12.88 -4.03 -11.42
CA SER A 5 12.92 -5.14 -12.38
C SER A 5 13.98 -6.17 -12.01
N GLU A 6 15.14 -5.73 -11.53
CA GLU A 6 16.22 -6.60 -11.07
C GLU A 6 15.78 -7.42 -9.84
N GLN A 7 15.20 -6.78 -8.82
CA GLN A 7 14.71 -7.50 -7.65
C GLN A 7 13.60 -8.50 -7.99
N LYS A 8 12.68 -8.14 -8.89
CA LYS A 8 11.64 -9.05 -9.36
C LYS A 8 12.23 -10.29 -10.03
N LEU A 9 13.29 -10.12 -10.81
CA LEU A 9 14.00 -11.24 -11.42
C LEU A 9 14.71 -12.10 -10.37
N ARG A 10 15.35 -11.48 -9.37
CA ARG A 10 16.02 -12.21 -8.28
C ARG A 10 15.05 -13.08 -7.49
N ILE A 11 13.87 -12.56 -7.13
CA ILE A 11 12.84 -13.33 -6.43
C ILE A 11 12.40 -14.54 -7.26
N ARG A 12 12.16 -14.35 -8.56
CA ARG A 12 11.78 -15.46 -9.45
C ARG A 12 12.83 -16.57 -9.45
N ASN A 13 14.09 -16.19 -9.64
CA ASN A 13 15.19 -17.15 -9.71
C ASN A 13 15.35 -17.90 -8.38
N GLU A 14 15.18 -17.22 -7.25
CA GLU A 14 15.28 -17.85 -5.93
C GLU A 14 14.16 -18.88 -5.70
N VAL A 15 12.92 -18.54 -6.06
CA VAL A 15 11.78 -19.46 -5.97
C VAL A 15 12.00 -20.69 -6.87
N GLU A 16 12.52 -20.49 -8.08
CA GLU A 16 12.85 -21.58 -9.00
C GLU A 16 13.94 -22.50 -8.42
N ASN A 17 15.01 -21.92 -7.89
CA ASN A 17 16.10 -22.67 -7.26
C ASN A 17 15.61 -23.50 -6.06
N ILE A 18 14.83 -22.89 -5.16
CA ILE A 18 14.28 -23.58 -3.98
C ILE A 18 13.36 -24.73 -4.42
N THR A 19 12.49 -24.48 -5.40
CA THR A 19 11.56 -25.49 -5.93
C THR A 19 12.33 -26.66 -6.55
N HIS A 20 13.44 -26.38 -7.25
CA HIS A 20 14.31 -27.39 -7.82
C HIS A 20 15.02 -28.24 -6.76
N GLU A 21 15.54 -27.64 -5.69
CA GLU A 21 16.20 -28.40 -4.63
C GLU A 21 15.21 -29.28 -3.85
N ILE A 22 14.02 -28.75 -3.55
CA ILE A 22 12.94 -29.53 -2.90
C ILE A 22 12.50 -30.69 -3.80
N SER A 23 12.41 -30.47 -5.12
CA SER A 23 12.11 -31.53 -6.10
C SER A 23 13.05 -32.72 -5.99
N LYS A 24 14.36 -32.46 -5.93
CA LYS A 24 15.37 -33.52 -5.83
C LYS A 24 15.20 -34.33 -4.55
N LEU A 25 14.89 -33.66 -3.43
CA LEU A 25 14.65 -34.33 -2.15
C LEU A 25 13.41 -35.21 -2.21
N TRP A 26 12.30 -34.70 -2.75
CA TRP A 26 11.08 -35.50 -2.92
C TRP A 26 11.30 -36.71 -3.82
N ALA A 27 11.97 -36.54 -4.97
CA ALA A 27 12.25 -37.63 -5.90
C ALA A 27 13.15 -38.72 -5.28
N ALA A 28 13.99 -38.38 -4.30
CA ALA A 28 14.80 -39.33 -3.56
C ALA A 28 14.04 -40.08 -2.46
N MET A 29 12.96 -39.50 -1.92
CA MET A 29 12.24 -40.01 -0.75
C MET A 29 10.90 -40.67 -1.09
N PHE A 30 10.25 -40.23 -2.17
CA PHE A 30 8.85 -40.55 -2.44
C PHE A 30 8.63 -41.08 -3.85
N PRO A 31 7.63 -41.96 -4.05
CA PRO A 31 7.16 -42.34 -5.36
C PRO A 31 6.49 -41.14 -6.08
N ARG A 32 6.37 -41.25 -7.41
CA ARG A 32 5.98 -40.15 -8.30
C ARG A 32 4.61 -39.55 -7.95
N ASP A 33 3.65 -40.38 -7.56
CA ASP A 33 2.30 -39.96 -7.16
C ASP A 33 2.32 -39.06 -5.92
N ILE A 34 3.13 -39.40 -4.91
CA ILE A 34 3.31 -38.55 -3.72
C ILE A 34 4.05 -37.26 -4.09
N CYS A 35 5.06 -37.31 -4.95
CA CYS A 35 5.73 -36.10 -5.44
C CYS A 35 4.76 -35.15 -6.14
N ASN A 36 3.87 -35.67 -7.00
CA ASN A 36 2.87 -34.86 -7.69
C ASN A 36 1.90 -34.21 -6.69
N ALA A 37 1.41 -34.96 -5.70
CA ALA A 37 0.54 -34.41 -4.65
C ALA A 37 1.25 -33.30 -3.85
N ASN A 38 2.55 -33.47 -3.55
CA ASN A 38 3.34 -32.44 -2.90
C ASN A 38 3.51 -31.18 -3.76
N TYR A 39 3.64 -31.32 -5.09
CA TYR A 39 3.66 -30.18 -6.00
C TYR A 39 2.34 -29.43 -6.04
N ASP A 40 1.22 -30.15 -6.09
CA ASP A 40 -0.11 -29.53 -6.07
C ASP A 40 -0.32 -28.73 -4.78
N ALA A 41 0.08 -29.30 -3.63
CA ALA A 41 0.04 -28.60 -2.34
C ALA A 41 0.96 -27.38 -2.31
N LEU A 42 2.21 -27.50 -2.79
CA LEU A 42 3.15 -26.38 -2.85
C LEU A 42 2.63 -25.24 -3.74
N LEU A 43 2.04 -25.57 -4.88
CA LEU A 43 1.42 -24.59 -5.77
C LEU A 43 0.27 -23.87 -5.05
N GLU A 44 -0.57 -24.59 -4.32
CA GLU A 44 -1.69 -23.97 -3.61
C GLU A 44 -1.22 -23.04 -2.49
N HIS A 45 -0.27 -23.47 -1.66
CA HIS A 45 0.32 -22.62 -0.62
C HIS A 45 1.01 -21.38 -1.21
N THR A 46 1.65 -21.53 -2.37
CA THR A 46 2.27 -20.40 -3.07
C THR A 46 1.22 -19.39 -3.54
N LYS A 47 0.08 -19.86 -4.06
CA LYS A 47 -1.04 -18.98 -4.45
C LYS A 47 -1.64 -18.28 -3.24
N GLU A 48 -1.92 -19.01 -2.17
CA GLU A 48 -2.46 -18.47 -0.91
C GLU A 48 -1.56 -17.33 -0.41
N PHE A 49 -0.26 -17.60 -0.28
CA PHE A 49 0.72 -16.59 0.15
C PHE A 49 0.71 -15.32 -0.71
N TYR A 50 0.74 -15.45 -2.04
CA TYR A 50 0.74 -14.27 -2.91
C TYR A 50 -0.60 -13.55 -2.95
N ASN A 51 -1.72 -14.27 -2.81
CA ASN A 51 -3.05 -13.67 -2.72
C ASN A 51 -3.19 -12.86 -1.42
N ASP A 52 -2.73 -13.39 -0.29
CA ASP A 52 -2.73 -12.66 0.98
C ASP A 52 -1.91 -11.38 0.89
N LEU A 53 -0.71 -11.46 0.30
CA LEU A 53 0.14 -10.28 0.09
C LEU A 53 -0.51 -9.25 -0.85
N LEU A 54 -1.20 -9.70 -1.90
CA LEU A 54 -1.91 -8.84 -2.83
C LEU A 54 -3.10 -8.15 -2.15
N MET A 55 -3.85 -8.89 -1.32
CA MET A 55 -4.97 -8.39 -0.54
C MET A 55 -4.48 -7.32 0.44
N GLU A 56 -3.47 -7.62 1.26
CA GLU A 56 -2.89 -6.67 2.22
C GLU A 56 -2.38 -5.39 1.52
N THR A 57 -1.75 -5.55 0.35
CA THR A 57 -1.27 -4.41 -0.44
C THR A 57 -2.42 -3.57 -1.00
N SER A 58 -3.52 -4.22 -1.41
CA SER A 58 -4.70 -3.55 -1.95
C SER A 58 -5.47 -2.80 -0.86
N GLU A 59 -5.63 -3.41 0.31
CA GLU A 59 -6.24 -2.77 1.48
C GLU A 59 -5.46 -1.53 1.92
N LYS A 60 -4.11 -1.61 1.92
CA LYS A 60 -3.27 -0.44 2.19
C LYS A 60 -3.44 0.66 1.15
N LYS A 61 -3.58 0.30 -0.13
CA LYS A 61 -3.84 1.25 -1.21
C LYS A 61 -5.17 1.97 -0.99
N GLU A 62 -6.23 1.21 -0.73
CA GLU A 62 -7.57 1.74 -0.47
C GLU A 62 -7.59 2.66 0.77
N ALA A 63 -6.89 2.28 1.84
CA ALA A 63 -6.76 3.13 3.02
C ALA A 63 -6.09 4.48 2.70
N ILE A 64 -5.03 4.49 1.88
CA ILE A 64 -4.37 5.74 1.46
C ILE A 64 -5.31 6.58 0.59
N GLU A 65 -6.04 5.96 -0.33
CA GLU A 65 -7.03 6.66 -1.18
C GLU A 65 -8.14 7.27 -0.34
N GLN A 66 -8.65 6.55 0.66
CA GLN A 66 -9.66 7.05 1.58
C GLN A 66 -9.14 8.21 2.44
N GLU A 67 -7.88 8.14 2.91
CA GLU A 67 -7.26 9.26 3.63
C GLU A 67 -7.13 10.51 2.75
N ILE A 68 -6.79 10.35 1.47
CA ILE A 68 -6.75 11.45 0.50
C ILE A 68 -8.12 12.10 0.34
N GLU A 69 -9.18 11.30 0.16
CA GLU A 69 -10.56 11.79 0.07
C GLU A 69 -10.95 12.55 1.35
N ASN A 70 -10.64 11.99 2.52
CA ASN A 70 -10.90 12.64 3.80
C ASN A 70 -10.20 13.99 3.93
N PHE A 71 -8.99 14.15 3.36
CA PHE A 71 -8.31 15.45 3.35
C PHE A 71 -8.99 16.48 2.45
N TYR A 72 -9.55 16.07 1.30
CA TYR A 72 -10.35 16.99 0.49
C TYR A 72 -11.62 17.44 1.23
N ASP A 73 -12.33 16.50 1.84
CA ASP A 73 -13.52 16.82 2.65
C ASP A 73 -13.18 17.71 3.85
N GLU A 74 -12.03 17.46 4.49
CA GLU A 74 -11.54 18.30 5.59
C GLU A 74 -11.22 19.71 5.09
N ALA A 75 -10.57 19.86 3.94
CA ALA A 75 -10.24 21.15 3.35
C ALA A 75 -11.49 22.01 3.14
N ASP A 76 -12.54 21.42 2.55
CA ASP A 76 -13.83 22.10 2.33
C ASP A 76 -14.49 22.52 3.64
N ASN A 77 -14.42 21.65 4.66
CA ASN A 77 -14.93 21.95 5.99
C ASN A 77 -14.15 23.09 6.66
N LEU A 78 -12.83 23.07 6.60
CA LEU A 78 -11.96 24.12 7.14
C LEU A 78 -12.19 25.45 6.43
N LYS A 79 -12.33 25.43 5.10
CA LYS A 79 -12.68 26.61 4.28
C LYS A 79 -13.96 27.27 4.79
N ARG A 80 -15.01 26.46 4.95
CA ARG A 80 -16.34 26.90 5.45
C ARG A 80 -16.27 27.46 6.87
N LEU A 81 -15.60 26.77 7.80
CA LEU A 81 -15.53 27.18 9.21
C LEU A 81 -14.67 28.42 9.43
N LEU A 82 -13.56 28.53 8.70
CA LEU A 82 -12.65 29.65 8.83
C LEU A 82 -13.08 30.87 8.00
N GLN A 83 -14.01 30.71 7.07
CA GLN A 83 -14.41 31.72 6.08
C GLN A 83 -13.21 32.28 5.32
N VAL A 84 -12.25 31.41 5.00
CA VAL A 84 -11.07 31.75 4.21
C VAL A 84 -11.27 31.26 2.79
N ASP A 85 -10.80 32.04 1.81
CA ASP A 85 -10.70 31.53 0.46
C ASP A 85 -9.38 30.76 0.34
N PHE A 86 -9.44 29.50 0.75
CA PHE A 86 -8.36 28.54 0.60
C PHE A 86 -8.67 27.65 -0.60
N GLU A 87 -7.68 27.44 -1.46
CA GLU A 87 -7.72 26.48 -2.55
C GLU A 87 -6.63 25.45 -2.26
N LEU A 88 -7.03 24.20 -2.11
CA LEU A 88 -6.09 23.11 -1.85
C LEU A 88 -5.35 22.83 -3.17
N GLU A 89 -4.04 23.08 -3.18
CA GLU A 89 -3.23 22.81 -4.36
C GLU A 89 -3.31 21.32 -4.71
N LEU A 90 -3.53 21.02 -5.99
CA LEU A 90 -3.50 19.65 -6.47
C LEU A 90 -2.03 19.22 -6.62
N PRO A 91 -1.63 18.07 -6.04
CA PRO A 91 -0.30 17.55 -6.27
C PRO A 91 -0.07 17.24 -7.75
N ASP A 92 1.21 17.16 -8.13
CA ASP A 92 1.59 16.83 -9.51
C ASP A 92 0.95 15.51 -9.96
N ARG A 93 0.54 15.43 -11.22
CA ARG A 93 -0.01 14.22 -11.84
C ARG A 93 0.96 13.04 -11.82
N SER A 94 2.26 13.31 -11.64
CA SER A 94 3.30 12.30 -11.51
C SER A 94 3.49 11.77 -10.08
N ALA A 95 2.87 12.40 -9.07
CA ALA A 95 3.04 12.02 -7.67
C ALA A 95 2.41 10.65 -7.37
N THR A 96 3.06 9.88 -6.51
CA THR A 96 2.51 8.64 -5.97
C THR A 96 1.42 8.94 -4.93
N LEU A 97 0.53 7.96 -4.68
CA LEU A 97 -0.52 8.10 -3.66
C LEU A 97 0.04 8.52 -2.28
N PHE A 98 1.18 7.95 -1.89
CA PHE A 98 1.80 8.30 -0.61
C PHE A 98 2.32 9.75 -0.57
N GLU A 99 2.92 10.22 -1.66
CA GLU A 99 3.38 11.61 -1.78
C GLU A 99 2.20 12.58 -1.79
N THR A 100 1.15 12.28 -2.56
CA THR A 100 -0.11 13.03 -2.58
C THR A 100 -0.72 13.13 -1.19
N ARG A 101 -0.87 12.00 -0.49
CA ARG A 101 -1.42 11.92 0.86
C ARG A 101 -0.63 12.79 1.84
N ASN A 102 0.71 12.71 1.83
CA ASN A 102 1.55 13.51 2.71
C ASN A 102 1.54 15.00 2.36
N PHE A 103 1.46 15.34 1.07
CA PHE A 103 1.34 16.72 0.63
C PHE A 103 0.06 17.36 1.18
N LEU A 104 -1.09 16.70 0.98
CA LEU A 104 -2.38 17.19 1.45
C LEU A 104 -2.41 17.34 2.98
N ASP A 105 -1.92 16.35 3.71
CA ASP A 105 -1.85 16.41 5.18
C ASP A 105 -1.04 17.64 5.66
N ASN A 106 0.10 17.91 5.03
CA ASN A 106 0.93 19.06 5.37
C ASN A 106 0.26 20.39 5.01
N SER A 107 -0.38 20.49 3.84
CA SER A 107 -1.07 21.70 3.40
C SER A 107 -2.23 22.12 4.31
N LEU A 108 -2.82 21.17 5.05
CA LEU A 108 -3.91 21.44 5.98
C LEU A 108 -3.45 21.84 7.40
N LYS A 109 -2.16 21.67 7.76
CA LYS A 109 -1.65 21.95 9.11
C LYS A 109 -1.95 23.36 9.58
N ASP A 110 -1.62 24.36 8.77
CA ASP A 110 -1.84 25.77 9.11
C ASP A 110 -3.32 26.10 9.34
N LEU A 111 -4.22 25.50 8.55
CA LEU A 111 -5.66 25.70 8.69
C LEU A 111 -6.19 25.03 9.96
N ARG A 112 -5.74 23.81 10.26
CA ARG A 112 -6.08 23.11 11.50
C ARG A 112 -5.66 23.93 12.73
N GLU A 113 -4.44 24.48 12.71
CA GLU A 113 -3.95 25.35 13.79
C GLU A 113 -4.76 26.64 13.95
N ARG A 114 -5.13 27.29 12.84
CA ARG A 114 -5.98 28.49 12.87
C ARG A 114 -7.37 28.19 13.43
N LEU A 115 -7.95 27.05 13.06
CA LEU A 115 -9.25 26.63 13.60
C LEU A 115 -9.15 26.36 15.11
N GLN A 116 -8.09 25.70 15.56
CA GLN A 116 -7.87 25.46 16.99
C GLN A 116 -7.75 26.77 17.77
N LYS A 117 -6.95 27.72 17.29
CA LYS A 117 -6.82 29.05 17.92
C LYS A 117 -8.17 29.78 18.04
N ARG A 118 -9.03 29.72 17.01
CA ARG A 118 -10.38 30.32 17.08
C ARG A 118 -11.27 29.60 18.08
N LYS A 119 -11.18 28.27 18.19
CA LYS A 119 -11.95 27.51 19.18
C LYS A 119 -11.54 27.90 20.60
N ASP A 120 -10.24 28.00 20.87
CA ASP A 120 -9.73 28.35 22.19
C ASP A 120 -10.21 29.76 22.62
N GLN A 121 -10.26 30.72 21.69
CA GLN A 121 -10.78 32.08 21.93
C GLN A 121 -12.28 32.17 22.23
N ILE A 122 -13.07 31.14 21.89
CA ILE A 122 -14.53 31.11 22.13
C ILE A 122 -14.84 30.41 23.46
N VAL A 123 -13.91 29.59 23.96
CA VAL A 123 -14.09 28.79 25.19
C VAL A 123 -13.63 29.55 26.45
N GLU A 124 -12.88 30.65 26.30
CA GLU A 124 -12.63 31.66 27.36
C GLU A 124 -13.79 32.65 27.51
#